data_AF-A0A962YSR6-F1
#
_entry.id   AF-A0A962YSR6-F1
#
_cell.length_a   1.000
_cell.length_b   1.000
_cell.length_c   1.000
_cell.angle_alpha   90.00
_cell.angle_beta   90.00
_cell.angle_gamma   90.00
#
_symmetry.space_group_name_H-M   'P 1'
#
loop_
_entity.id
_entity.type
_entity.pdbx_description
1 polymer ?
#
loop_
_entity_poly.entity_id
_entity_poly.type
_entity_poly.pdbx_seq_one_letter_code
_entity_poly.pdbx_strand_id
1 'polypeptide(L)'
;LRNKSFLEAVVAGCALVANVDGVVRPEEKQKMMGFLRNSEVLSVFSTEEVITIFDKYAKQFEFDHQIGQASALQAVAKLKDKEA
;
A
#
# COMPACT_ATOMS: atom_id res chain seq x y z
N LEU A 1 -12.32 -15.76 -2.23
CA LEU A 1 -11.00 -15.11 -2.23
C LEU A 1 -11.16 -13.74 -1.59
N ARG A 2 -10.81 -13.58 -0.30
CA ARG A 2 -10.75 -12.24 0.29
C ARG A 2 -9.66 -11.47 -0.45
N ASN A 3 -9.99 -10.29 -0.93
CA ASN A 3 -9.19 -9.44 -1.82
C ASN A 3 -7.93 -8.85 -1.15
N LYS A 4 -7.15 -9.67 -0.42
CA LYS A 4 -5.89 -9.27 0.23
C LYS A 4 -4.88 -8.73 -0.78
N SER A 5 -4.81 -9.34 -1.97
CA SER A 5 -3.95 -8.85 -3.05
C SER A 5 -4.38 -7.47 -3.57
N PHE A 6 -5.69 -7.17 -3.55
CA PHE A 6 -6.20 -5.85 -3.90
C PHE A 6 -5.86 -4.81 -2.82
N LEU A 7 -6.05 -5.16 -1.54
CA LEU A 7 -5.62 -4.30 -0.43
C LEU A 7 -4.11 -4.01 -0.50
N GLU A 8 -3.30 -5.05 -0.70
CA GLU A 8 -1.84 -4.92 -0.79
C GLU A 8 -1.44 -4.04 -1.97
N ALA A 9 -2.10 -4.15 -3.12
CA ALA A 9 -1.89 -3.28 -4.28
C ALA A 9 -2.30 -1.81 -4.01
N VAL A 10 -3.43 -1.56 -3.34
CA VAL A 10 -3.88 -0.21 -2.98
C VAL A 10 -2.89 0.44 -2.00
N VAL A 11 -2.47 -0.29 -0.96
CA VAL A 11 -1.51 0.19 0.04
C VAL A 11 -0.13 0.41 -0.59
N ALA A 12 0.32 -0.50 -1.46
CA ALA A 12 1.56 -0.33 -2.22
C ALA A 12 1.51 0.88 -3.16
N GLY A 13 0.37 1.13 -3.82
CA GLY A 13 0.14 2.32 -4.62
C GLY A 13 0.20 3.60 -3.80
N CYS A 14 -0.46 3.63 -2.63
CA CYS A 14 -0.36 4.75 -1.69
C CYS A 14 1.07 4.96 -1.19
N ALA A 15 1.80 3.88 -0.86
CA ALA A 15 3.20 3.97 -0.43
C ALA A 15 4.11 4.49 -1.55
N LEU A 16 3.86 4.11 -2.81
CA LEU A 16 4.60 4.59 -3.97
C LEU A 16 4.38 6.10 -4.18
N VAL A 17 3.12 6.55 -4.14
CA VAL A 17 2.77 7.99 -4.25
C VAL A 17 3.37 8.77 -3.09
N ALA A 18 3.26 8.26 -1.86
CA ALA A 18 3.75 8.93 -0.66
C ALA A 18 5.28 9.06 -0.62
N ASN A 19 6.00 8.16 -1.30
CA ASN A 19 7.46 8.21 -1.36
C ASN A 19 7.99 8.97 -2.58
N VAL A 20 7.17 9.43 -3.53
CA VAL A 20 7.70 10.19 -4.70
C VAL A 20 8.55 11.39 -4.27
N ASP A 21 8.13 12.05 -3.20
CA ASP A 21 8.82 13.24 -2.66
C ASP A 21 9.98 12.87 -1.71
N GLY A 22 10.26 11.57 -1.55
CA GLY A 22 11.30 11.02 -0.66
C GLY A 22 10.94 11.04 0.83
N VAL A 23 9.75 11.55 1.20
CA VAL A 23 9.31 11.65 2.60
C VAL A 23 7.84 11.27 2.71
N VAL A 24 7.57 10.14 3.37
CA VAL A 24 6.21 9.76 3.76
C VAL A 24 5.72 10.69 4.86
N ARG A 25 4.69 11.49 4.56
CA ARG A 25 4.07 12.36 5.57
C ARG A 25 3.00 11.61 6.37
N PRO A 26 2.88 11.89 7.68
CA PRO A 26 1.82 11.30 8.50
C PRO A 26 0.41 11.65 7.98
N GLU A 27 0.23 12.80 7.31
CA GLU A 27 -1.03 13.15 6.64
C GLU A 27 -1.43 12.13 5.55
N GLU A 28 -0.47 11.55 4.84
CA GLU A 28 -0.76 10.58 3.78
C GLU A 28 -1.20 9.24 4.34
N LYS A 29 -0.60 8.85 5.47
CA LYS A 29 -1.06 7.69 6.24
C LYS A 29 -2.49 7.89 6.73
N GLN A 30 -2.82 9.09 7.22
CA GLN A 30 -4.20 9.40 7.64
C GLN A 30 -5.18 9.39 6.46
N LYS A 31 -4.82 9.97 5.31
CA LYS A 31 -5.64 9.95 4.09
C LYS A 31 -5.90 8.53 3.59
N MET A 32 -4.85 7.70 3.55
CA MET A 32 -4.96 6.28 3.19
C MET A 32 -5.94 5.55 4.12
N MET A 33 -5.80 5.74 5.44
CA MET A 33 -6.70 5.15 6.42
C MET A 33 -8.15 5.62 6.26
N GLY A 34 -8.35 6.91 5.93
CA GLY A 34 -9.65 7.46 5.61
C GLY A 34 -10.27 6.81 4.37
N PHE A 35 -9.48 6.62 3.30
CA PHE A 35 -9.94 5.96 2.08
C PHE A 35 -10.35 4.50 2.32
N LEU A 36 -9.57 3.78 3.12
CA LEU A 36 -9.84 2.38 3.45
C LEU A 36 -11.10 2.20 4.29
N ARG A 37 -11.37 3.11 5.23
CA ARG A 37 -12.61 3.12 6.03
C ARG A 37 -13.84 3.46 5.20
N ASN A 38 -13.70 4.30 4.17
CA ASN A 38 -14.83 4.69 3.32
C ASN A 38 -15.14 3.66 2.22
N SER A 39 -14.30 2.66 2.00
CA SER A 39 -14.50 1.65 0.97
C SER A 39 -15.16 0.40 1.56
N GLU A 40 -16.37 0.05 1.10
CA GLU A 40 -17.09 -1.17 1.53
C GLU A 40 -16.32 -2.46 1.28
N VAL A 41 -15.49 -2.48 0.23
CA VAL A 41 -14.68 -3.65 -0.16
C VAL A 41 -13.43 -3.80 0.73
N LEU A 42 -12.92 -2.69 1.26
CA LEU A 42 -11.69 -2.67 2.07
C LEU A 42 -11.98 -2.59 3.57
N SER A 43 -13.20 -2.19 3.96
CA SER A 43 -13.66 -2.15 5.36
C SER A 43 -13.75 -3.53 6.01
N VAL A 44 -13.64 -4.61 5.24
CA VAL A 44 -13.55 -5.99 5.75
C VAL A 44 -12.16 -6.35 6.28
N PHE A 45 -11.15 -5.50 6.05
CA PHE A 45 -9.78 -5.70 6.53
C PHE A 45 -9.52 -4.89 7.79
N SER A 46 -8.78 -5.47 8.72
CA SER A 46 -8.40 -4.80 9.96
C SER A 46 -7.42 -3.66 9.66
N THR A 47 -7.61 -2.52 10.32
CA THR A 47 -6.70 -1.36 10.25
C THR A 47 -5.25 -1.76 10.54
N GLU A 48 -5.04 -2.71 11.45
CA GLU A 48 -3.73 -3.26 11.80
C GLU A 48 -3.05 -3.99 10.63
N GLU A 49 -3.80 -4.74 9.82
CA GLU A 49 -3.25 -5.41 8.63
C GLU A 49 -2.76 -4.39 7.61
N VAL A 50 -3.54 -3.33 7.39
CA VAL A 50 -3.16 -2.23 6.51
C VAL A 50 -1.89 -1.55 6.99
N ILE A 51 -1.84 -1.20 8.28
CA ILE A 51 -0.67 -0.54 8.88
C ILE A 51 0.56 -1.42 8.75
N THR A 52 0.43 -2.73 8.95
CA THR A 52 1.53 -3.69 8.82
C THR A 52 2.08 -3.74 7.39
N ILE A 53 1.19 -3.77 6.40
CA ILE A 53 1.59 -3.76 4.98
C ILE A 53 2.25 -2.44 4.62
N PHE A 54 1.68 -1.31 5.06
CA PHE A 54 2.24 0.01 4.80
C PHE A 54 3.62 0.18 5.43
N ASP A 55 3.79 -0.23 6.68
CA ASP A 55 5.06 -0.17 7.42
C ASP A 55 6.14 -1.02 6.75
N LYS A 56 5.77 -2.19 6.22
CA LYS A 56 6.68 -3.03 5.43
C LYS A 56 7.20 -2.29 4.19
N TYR A 57 6.32 -1.65 3.41
CA TYR A 57 6.75 -0.88 2.24
C TYR A 57 7.54 0.36 2.63
N ALA A 58 7.07 1.11 3.65
CA ALA A 58 7.76 2.29 4.16
C ALA A 58 9.21 1.96 4.56
N LYS A 59 9.43 0.86 5.30
CA LYS A 59 10.78 0.37 5.63
C LYS A 59 11.64 0.03 4.41
N GLN A 60 11.03 -0.54 3.36
CA GLN A 60 11.77 -0.81 2.12
C GLN A 60 12.15 0.49 1.40
N PHE A 61 11.27 1.49 1.38
CA PHE A 61 11.55 2.82 0.83
C PHE A 61 12.59 3.60 1.65
N GLU A 62 12.55 3.50 2.99
CA GLU A 62 13.57 4.07 3.89
C GLU A 62 14.93 3.42 3.72
N PHE A 63 14.96 2.12 3.43
CA PHE A 63 16.20 1.40 3.17
C PHE A 63 16.80 1.78 1.81
N ASP A 64 16.01 1.68 0.75
CA ASP A 64 16.40 2.06 -0.60
C ASP A 64 15.16 2.40 -1.43
N HIS A 65 15.13 3.63 -1.93
CA HIS A 65 14.00 4.16 -2.67
C HIS A 65 13.69 3.37 -3.95
N GLN A 66 14.72 2.90 -4.67
CA GLN A 66 14.55 2.10 -5.87
C GLN A 66 14.02 0.70 -5.54
N ILE A 67 14.48 0.09 -4.44
CA ILE A 67 14.00 -1.23 -3.99
C ILE A 67 12.55 -1.15 -3.49
N GLY A 68 12.22 -0.11 -2.72
CA GLY A 68 10.87 0.17 -2.27
C GLY A 68 9.92 0.38 -3.44
N GLN A 69 10.33 1.18 -4.43
CA GLN A 69 9.57 1.43 -5.65
C GLN A 69 9.35 0.14 -6.44
N ALA A 70 10.39 -0.67 -6.65
CA ALA A 70 10.28 -1.94 -7.36
C ALA A 70 9.36 -2.95 -6.64
N SER A 71 9.45 -3.04 -5.31
CA SER A 71 8.58 -3.91 -4.50
C SER A 71 7.11 -3.47 -4.54
N ALA A 72 6.85 -2.16 -4.47
CA ALA A 72 5.50 -1.61 -4.57
C ALA A 72 4.91 -1.83 -5.97
N LEU A 73 5.68 -1.58 -7.03
CA LEU A 73 5.30 -1.87 -8.41
C LEU A 73 5.02 -3.36 -8.64
N GLN A 74 5.84 -4.24 -8.06
CA GLN A 74 5.63 -5.69 -8.18
C GLN A 74 4.33 -6.13 -7.49
N ALA A 75 3.98 -5.53 -6.36
CA ALA A 75 2.72 -5.81 -5.66
C ALA A 75 1.50 -5.37 -6.47
N VAL A 76 1.57 -4.20 -7.11
CA VAL A 76 0.54 -3.73 -8.03
C VAL A 76 0.48 -4.61 -9.29
N ALA A 77 1.63 -5.02 -9.84
CA ALA A 77 1.71 -5.89 -11.01
C ALA A 77 1.14 -7.29 -10.74
N LYS A 78 1.34 -7.85 -9.53
CA LYS A 78 0.75 -9.12 -9.11
C LYS A 78 -0.79 -9.10 -9.07
N LEU A 79 -1.40 -7.93 -8.89
CA LEU A 79 -2.85 -7.79 -9.02
C LEU A 79 -3.27 -7.96 -10.48
N LYS A 80 -2.57 -7.30 -11.41
CA LYS A 80 -2.82 -7.38 -12.85
C LYS A 80 -2.70 -8.81 -13.39
N ASP A 81 -1.75 -9.59 -12.87
CA ASP A 81 -1.52 -10.98 -13.29
C ASP A 81 -2.61 -11.95 -12.78
N LYS A 82 -3.31 -11.60 -11.69
CA LYS A 82 -4.44 -12.38 -11.16
C LYS A 82 -5.77 -12.13 -11.87
N GLU A 83 -5.81 -11.21 -12.82
CA GLU A 83 -6.98 -10.94 -13.66
C GLU A 83 -6.94 -11.70 -15.00
N ALA A 84 -5.95 -12.59 -15.21
CA ALA A 84 -5.81 -13.44 -16.41
C ALA A 84 -6.34 -14.87 -16.21
#